data_AF-A0A7W9JHP4-F1
#
_entry.id   AF-A0A7W9JHP4-F1
#
_cell.length_a   1.000
_cell.length_b   1.000
_cell.length_c   1.000
_cell.angle_alpha   90.00
_cell.angle_beta   90.00
_cell.angle_gamma   90.00
#
_symmetry.space_group_name_H-M   'P 1'
#
loop_
_entity.id
_entity.type
_entity.pdbx_description
1 polymer ?
#
loop_
_entity_poly.entity_id
_entity_poly.type
_entity_poly.pdbx_seq_one_letter_code
_entity_poly.pdbx_strand_id
1 'polypeptide(L)'
;MLDRLDDYPTLTAACRAVGDRLGIGKGSLRRWARQAQVDAGECEGASSSEQERFKQLERENRDLREANAILKDAAVFFAGELTPDATDPRIHRGPVAQGRSLGSICTVLREQGVPVGERT
;
A
#
# COMPACT_ATOMS: atom_id res chain seq x y z
N MET A 1 -19.25 0.85 32.38
CA MET A 1 -17.97 1.37 32.95
C MET A 1 -17.40 2.50 32.09
N LEU A 2 -18.26 3.36 31.54
CA LEU A 2 -17.89 4.64 30.91
C LEU A 2 -18.57 5.82 31.65
N ASP A 3 -19.22 5.53 32.78
CA ASP A 3 -20.13 6.40 33.52
C ASP A 3 -19.40 7.41 34.44
N ARG A 4 -18.11 7.71 34.17
CA ARG A 4 -17.28 8.57 35.04
C ARG A 4 -16.57 9.71 34.34
N LEU A 5 -16.91 9.99 33.08
CA LEU A 5 -16.34 11.14 32.37
C LEU A 5 -16.96 12.46 32.84
N ASP A 6 -18.21 12.45 33.29
CA ASP A 6 -18.92 13.62 33.81
C ASP A 6 -18.36 14.11 35.16
N ASP A 7 -17.65 13.25 35.89
CA ASP A 7 -17.00 13.59 37.17
C ASP A 7 -15.73 14.44 36.99
N TYR A 8 -15.24 14.62 35.76
CA TYR A 8 -14.00 15.36 35.52
C TYR A 8 -14.27 16.66 34.76
N PRO A 9 -13.83 17.81 35.29
CA PRO A 9 -14.13 19.13 34.70
C PRO A 9 -13.46 19.35 33.34
N THR A 10 -12.46 18.53 32.99
CA THR A 10 -11.78 18.61 31.69
C THR A 10 -11.33 17.23 31.23
N LEU A 11 -11.25 17.04 29.91
CA LEU A 11 -10.69 15.84 29.29
C LEU A 11 -9.26 15.55 29.78
N THR A 12 -8.47 16.60 30.06
CA THR A 12 -7.10 16.45 30.58
C THR A 12 -7.09 15.86 31.98
N ALA A 13 -8.03 16.27 32.86
CA ALA A 13 -8.16 15.72 34.20
C ALA A 13 -8.60 14.24 34.16
N ALA A 14 -9.58 13.92 33.30
CA ALA A 14 -10.01 12.53 33.06
C ALA A 14 -8.85 11.66 32.55
N CYS A 15 -8.13 12.12 31.52
CA CYS A 15 -6.98 11.39 30.95
C CYS A 15 -5.85 11.17 31.96
N ARG A 16 -5.63 12.11 32.89
CA ARG A 16 -4.64 11.95 33.95
C ARG A 16 -5.07 10.89 34.96
N ALA A 17 -6.29 10.98 35.47
CA ALA A 17 -6.81 10.03 36.46
C ALA A 17 -6.87 8.59 35.91
N VAL A 18 -7.30 8.43 34.66
CA VAL A 18 -7.32 7.13 33.98
C VAL A 18 -5.91 6.65 33.66
N GLY A 19 -5.03 7.54 33.20
CA GLY A 19 -3.63 7.22 32.89
C GLY A 19 -2.86 6.71 34.10
N ASP A 20 -3.01 7.38 35.25
CA ASP A 20 -2.36 7.01 36.51
C ASP A 20 -2.84 5.63 37.02
N ARG A 21 -4.12 5.29 36.78
CA ARG A 21 -4.68 3.98 37.16
C ARG A 21 -4.26 2.83 36.24
N LEU A 22 -4.14 3.10 34.94
CA LEU A 22 -3.86 2.07 33.93
C LEU A 22 -2.38 2.00 33.53
N GLY A 23 -1.54 2.90 34.05
CA GLY A 23 -0.13 3.02 33.63
C GLY A 23 0.03 3.53 32.20
N ILE A 24 -0.99 4.19 31.63
CA ILE A 24 -0.98 4.70 30.26
C ILE A 24 -0.60 6.18 30.29
N GLY A 25 0.29 6.59 29.40
CA GLY A 25 0.66 8.00 29.26
C GLY A 25 -0.55 8.88 28.93
N LYS A 26 -0.80 9.90 29.76
CA LYS A 26 -1.88 10.90 29.59
C LYS A 26 -1.99 11.49 28.19
N GLY A 27 -0.86 11.66 27.50
CA GLY A 27 -0.80 12.19 26.14
C GLY A 27 -1.38 11.23 25.10
N SER A 28 -1.19 9.92 25.28
CA SER A 28 -1.77 8.89 24.41
C SER A 28 -3.27 8.79 24.61
N LEU A 29 -3.75 8.78 25.85
CA LEU A 29 -5.19 8.77 26.17
C LEU A 29 -5.91 9.97 25.55
N ARG A 30 -5.33 11.18 25.65
CA ARG A 30 -5.92 12.37 25.05
C ARG A 30 -6.01 12.29 23.52
N ARG A 31 -4.98 11.71 22.87
CA ARG A 31 -5.02 11.49 21.41
C ARG A 31 -6.12 10.50 21.03
N TRP A 32 -6.23 9.39 21.74
CA TRP A 32 -7.27 8.38 21.48
C TRP A 32 -8.67 8.93 21.73
N ALA A 33 -8.88 9.70 22.80
CA ALA A 33 -10.15 10.35 23.05
C ALA A 33 -10.54 11.31 21.92
N ARG A 34 -9.59 12.13 21.44
CA ARG A 34 -9.84 13.01 20.30
C ARG A 34 -10.11 12.24 19.01
N GLN A 35 -9.40 11.14 18.77
CA GLN A 35 -9.67 10.28 17.61
C GLN A 35 -11.06 9.65 17.70
N ALA A 36 -11.49 9.21 18.89
CA ALA A 36 -12.83 8.69 19.10
C ALA A 36 -13.93 9.74 18.84
N GLN A 37 -13.69 11.01 19.19
CA GLN A 37 -14.60 12.12 18.84
C GLN A 37 -14.68 12.34 17.33
N VAL A 38 -13.55 12.24 16.62
CA VAL A 38 -13.53 12.29 15.14
C VAL A 38 -14.28 11.10 14.55
N ASP A 39 -14.05 9.90 15.07
CA ASP A 39 -14.73 8.68 14.62
C ASP A 39 -16.25 8.71 14.90
N ALA A 40 -16.67 9.42 15.95
CA ALA A 40 -18.07 9.68 16.28
C ALA A 40 -18.70 10.84 15.48
N GLY A 41 -17.91 11.57 14.68
CA GLY A 41 -18.36 12.74 13.92
C GLY A 41 -18.55 14.01 14.75
N GLU A 42 -18.06 14.04 16.00
CA GLU A 42 -18.14 15.20 16.90
C GLU A 42 -17.03 16.24 16.62
N CYS A 43 -15.98 15.83 15.89
CA CYS A 43 -14.85 16.68 15.54
C CYS A 43 -14.43 16.44 14.10
N GLU A 44 -13.98 17.50 13.42
CA GLU A 44 -13.39 17.41 12.09
C GLU A 44 -12.03 16.68 12.15
N GLY A 45 -11.82 15.75 11.22
CA GLY A 45 -10.58 15.00 11.07
C GLY A 45 -10.78 13.73 10.25
N ALA A 46 -9.68 13.06 9.87
CA ALA A 46 -9.75 11.75 9.24
C ALA A 46 -10.06 10.69 10.31
N SER A 47 -11.19 10.01 10.14
CA SER A 47 -11.56 8.88 10.98
C SER A 47 -10.53 7.75 10.87
N SER A 48 -10.47 6.89 11.88
CA SER A 48 -9.63 5.71 11.85
C SER A 48 -9.93 4.81 10.65
N SER A 49 -11.20 4.75 10.23
CA SER A 49 -11.64 3.98 9.07
C SER A 49 -11.10 4.54 7.75
N GLU A 50 -11.06 5.87 7.61
CA GLU A 50 -10.51 6.54 6.44
C GLU A 50 -8.99 6.37 6.38
N GLN A 51 -8.31 6.46 7.53
CA GLN A 51 -6.86 6.22 7.60
C GLN A 51 -6.50 4.79 7.22
N GLU A 52 -7.29 3.80 7.62
CA GLU A 52 -7.09 2.40 7.26
C GLU A 52 -7.31 2.18 5.76
N ARG A 53 -8.41 2.71 5.20
CA ARG A 53 -8.68 2.67 3.76
C ARG A 53 -7.56 3.34 2.96
N PHE A 54 -7.05 4.47 3.42
CA PHE A 54 -5.94 5.15 2.78
C PHE A 54 -4.69 4.27 2.71
N LYS A 55 -4.31 3.62 3.83
CA LYS A 55 -3.18 2.68 3.85
C LYS A 55 -3.38 1.48 2.93
N GLN A 56 -4.60 0.94 2.88
CA GLN A 56 -4.94 -0.16 1.97
C GLN A 56 -4.79 0.27 0.51
N LEU A 57 -5.32 1.44 0.15
CA LEU A 57 -5.19 2.01 -1.19
C LEU A 57 -3.74 2.31 -1.56
N GLU A 58 -2.93 2.83 -0.64
CA GLU A 58 -1.50 3.05 -0.88
C GLU A 58 -0.75 1.74 -1.15
N ARG A 59 -1.11 0.67 -0.44
CA ARG A 59 -0.56 -0.67 -0.69
C ARG A 59 -0.96 -1.17 -2.07
N GLU A 60 -2.25 -1.18 -2.39
CA GLU A 60 -2.74 -1.62 -3.69
C GLU A 60 -2.11 -0.80 -4.83
N ASN A 61 -2.00 0.51 -4.67
CA ASN A 61 -1.41 1.37 -5.69
C ASN A 61 0.07 1.07 -5.93
N ARG A 62 0.83 0.77 -4.87
CA ARG A 62 2.23 0.33 -4.99
C ARG A 62 2.32 -1.00 -5.74
N ASP A 63 1.51 -1.97 -5.35
CA ASP A 63 1.50 -3.31 -5.95
C ASP A 63 1.11 -3.23 -7.44
N LEU A 64 0.10 -2.41 -7.78
CA LEU A 64 -0.32 -2.15 -9.16
C LEU A 64 0.76 -1.43 -9.99
N ARG A 65 1.51 -0.50 -9.39
CA ARG A 65 2.61 0.19 -10.07
C ARG A 65 3.76 -0.76 -10.38
N GLU A 66 4.06 -1.68 -9.46
CA GLU A 66 5.07 -2.72 -9.68
C GLU A 66 4.64 -3.69 -10.79
N ALA A 67 3.41 -4.19 -10.74
CA ALA A 67 2.86 -5.04 -11.81
C ALA A 67 2.88 -4.34 -13.18
N ASN A 68 2.48 -3.07 -13.24
CA ASN A 68 2.55 -2.28 -14.47
C ASN A 68 3.98 -2.08 -14.99
N ALA A 69 4.95 -1.90 -14.09
CA ALA A 69 6.35 -1.80 -14.50
C ALA A 69 6.82 -3.11 -15.17
N ILE A 70 6.46 -4.26 -14.58
CA ILE A 70 6.80 -5.58 -15.13
C ILE A 70 6.11 -5.84 -16.46
N LEU A 71 4.83 -5.46 -16.60
CA LEU A 71 4.10 -5.56 -17.86
C LEU A 71 4.73 -4.69 -18.95
N LYS A 72 5.18 -3.49 -18.61
CA LYS A 72 5.90 -2.61 -19.55
C LYS A 72 7.26 -3.20 -19.94
N ASP A 73 8.01 -3.73 -18.98
CA ASP A 73 9.28 -4.42 -19.24
C ASP A 73 9.07 -5.62 -20.17
N ALA A 74 8.02 -6.41 -19.94
CA ALA A 74 7.62 -7.52 -20.81
C ALA A 74 7.25 -7.04 -22.22
N ALA A 75 6.44 -5.99 -22.33
CA ALA A 75 6.04 -5.43 -23.63
C ALA A 75 7.25 -4.94 -24.44
N VAL A 76 8.21 -4.28 -23.79
CA VAL A 76 9.46 -3.85 -24.43
C VAL A 76 10.30 -5.04 -24.88
N PHE A 77 10.42 -6.07 -24.04
CA PHE A 77 11.14 -7.31 -24.37
C PHE A 77 10.53 -7.99 -25.61
N PHE A 78 9.23 -8.26 -25.60
CA PHE A 78 8.55 -8.95 -26.70
C PHE A 78 8.44 -8.10 -27.98
N ALA A 79 8.28 -6.78 -27.87
CA ALA A 79 8.33 -5.90 -29.03
C ALA A 79 9.70 -5.94 -29.72
N GLY A 80 10.79 -6.14 -28.97
CA GLY A 80 12.11 -6.40 -29.53
C GLY A 80 12.19 -7.71 -30.32
N GLU A 81 11.55 -8.78 -29.85
CA GLU A 81 11.49 -10.08 -30.53
C GLU A 81 10.57 -10.10 -31.76
N LEU A 82 9.53 -9.24 -31.81
CA LEU A 82 8.52 -9.21 -32.88
C LEU A 82 8.86 -8.30 -34.07
N THR A 83 10.01 -7.62 -34.07
CA THR A 83 10.43 -6.80 -35.21
C THR A 83 11.03 -7.65 -36.34
N PRO A 84 10.64 -7.45 -37.62
CA PRO A 84 11.09 -8.28 -38.75
C PRO A 84 12.60 -8.20 -39.05
N ASP A 85 13.33 -7.25 -38.46
CA ASP A 85 14.80 -7.16 -38.54
C ASP A 85 15.53 -8.14 -37.59
N ALA A 86 14.81 -8.86 -36.71
CA ALA A 86 15.38 -9.81 -35.75
C ALA A 86 16.05 -11.04 -36.41
N THR A 87 15.92 -11.20 -37.73
CA THR A 87 16.59 -12.24 -38.53
C THR A 87 17.98 -11.86 -39.05
N ASP A 88 18.44 -10.60 -38.93
CA ASP A 88 19.83 -10.23 -39.28
C ASP A 88 20.78 -10.44 -38.08
N PRO A 89 21.68 -11.44 -38.12
CA PRO A 89 22.63 -11.72 -37.04
C PRO A 89 23.65 -10.61 -36.79
N ARG A 90 23.71 -9.56 -37.63
CA ARG A 90 24.64 -8.42 -37.47
C ARG A 90 24.10 -7.28 -36.60
N ILE A 91 22.80 -7.23 -36.32
CA ILE A 91 22.20 -6.19 -35.46
C ILE A 91 21.83 -6.81 -34.12
N HIS A 92 22.77 -6.78 -33.17
CA HIS A 92 22.53 -7.27 -31.82
C HIS A 92 22.38 -6.12 -30.82
N ARG A 93 21.13 -5.70 -30.59
CA ARG A 93 20.65 -5.22 -29.27
C ARG A 93 19.15 -4.94 -29.33
N GLY A 94 18.34 -5.91 -28.92
CA GLY A 94 17.01 -5.61 -28.41
C GLY A 94 17.11 -4.75 -27.14
N PRO A 95 16.09 -3.92 -26.83
CA PRO A 95 16.07 -3.15 -25.60
C PRO A 95 16.14 -4.09 -24.39
N VAL A 96 17.15 -3.89 -23.55
CA VAL A 96 17.30 -4.67 -22.32
C VAL A 96 16.22 -4.19 -21.36
N ALA A 97 15.23 -5.04 -21.08
CA ALA A 97 14.29 -4.81 -19.98
C ALA A 97 15.08 -4.46 -18.72
N GLN A 98 14.57 -3.55 -17.90
CA GLN A 98 15.31 -2.87 -16.84
C GLN A 98 15.78 -3.86 -15.75
N GLY A 99 16.91 -4.55 -15.98
CA GLY A 99 17.58 -5.46 -15.03
C GLY A 99 16.81 -6.71 -14.57
N ARG A 100 15.57 -6.94 -15.01
CA ARG A 100 14.76 -8.10 -14.59
C ARG A 100 15.00 -9.30 -15.49
N SER A 101 15.19 -10.48 -14.89
CA SER A 101 15.37 -11.72 -15.66
C SER A 101 14.04 -12.16 -16.32
N LEU A 102 14.13 -12.83 -17.47
CA LEU A 102 12.97 -13.40 -18.16
C LEU A 102 12.13 -14.30 -17.24
N GLY A 103 12.79 -15.11 -16.41
CA GLY A 103 12.13 -15.97 -15.43
C GLY A 103 11.31 -15.17 -14.42
N SER A 104 11.84 -14.04 -13.94
CA SER A 104 11.11 -13.15 -13.02
C SER A 104 9.89 -12.50 -13.69
N ILE A 105 10.00 -12.11 -14.96
CA ILE A 105 8.90 -11.51 -15.73
C ILE A 105 7.79 -12.55 -15.95
N CYS A 106 8.15 -13.77 -16.39
CA CYS A 106 7.18 -14.84 -16.64
C CYS A 106 6.43 -15.30 -15.39
N THR A 107 7.09 -15.35 -14.22
CA THR A 107 6.42 -15.68 -12.95
C THR A 107 5.33 -14.67 -12.63
N VAL A 108 5.64 -13.37 -12.69
CA VAL A 108 4.67 -12.32 -12.37
C VAL A 108 3.53 -12.27 -13.38
N LEU A 109 3.82 -12.46 -14.67
CA LEU A 109 2.76 -12.54 -15.71
C LEU A 109 1.76 -13.66 -15.41
N ARG A 110 2.23 -14.83 -14.98
CA ARG A 110 1.35 -15.95 -14.59
C ARG A 110 0.54 -15.64 -13.32
N GLU A 111 1.13 -15.00 -12.32
CA GLU A 111 0.42 -14.55 -11.12
C GLU A 111 -0.70 -13.55 -11.43
N GLN A 112 -0.52 -12.73 -12.48
CA GLN A 112 -1.53 -11.81 -13.00
C GLN A 112 -2.52 -12.47 -13.98
N GLY A 113 -2.46 -13.80 -14.15
CA GLY A 113 -3.36 -14.55 -15.03
C GLY A 113 -3.11 -14.37 -16.53
N VAL A 114 -1.96 -13.79 -16.91
CA VAL A 114 -1.57 -13.64 -18.32
C VAL A 114 -0.99 -14.97 -18.83
N PRO A 115 -1.54 -15.56 -19.91
CA PRO A 115 -1.03 -16.81 -20.46
C PRO A 115 0.36 -16.59 -21.10
N VAL A 116 1.36 -17.29 -20.59
CA VAL A 116 2.73 -17.31 -21.16
C VAL A 116 2.94 -18.66 -21.85
N GLY A 117 3.09 -18.64 -23.18
CA GLY A 117 3.30 -19.84 -23.98
C GLY A 117 4.59 -20.59 -23.60
N GLU A 118 4.55 -21.91 -23.60
CA GLU A 118 5.74 -22.75 -23.44
C GLU A 118 6.50 -22.81 -24.77
N ARG A 119 7.83 -22.73 -24.72
CA ARG A 119 8.67 -22.76 -25.91
C ARG A 119 8.80 -24.21 -26.39
N THR A 120 8.13 -24.55 -27.49
CA THR A 120 8.36 -25.78 -28.27
C THR A 120 9.69 -25.72 -29.00
#